data_AF-A0A836SYZ1-F1
#
_entry.id   AF-A0A836SYZ1-F1
#
_cell.length_a   1.000
_cell.length_b   1.000
_cell.length_c   1.000
_cell.angle_alpha   90.00
_cell.angle_beta   90.00
_cell.angle_gamma   90.00
#
_symmetry.space_group_name_H-M   'P 1'
#
loop_
_entity.id
_entity.type
_entity.pdbx_description
1 polymer ?
#
loop_
_entity_poly.entity_id
_entity_poly.type
_entity_poly.pdbx_seq_one_letter_code
_entity_poly.pdbx_strand_id
1 'polypeptide(L)'
;FLTLSDFFTKGKVQIKKSELLAKKKSPASLKLLIKRGILTEKKVNVSHLSDNIPSIGIIPPYPLSPVQTKAYQEIQTVFSEKNIALLHGVTSSGKTEIYIHLIQETLKRKKQVLYLLPEIALTWQIIQRLKRHFGKTVGVYHSKFNDNEKVDIWKKVMSPDSDNSFQIILGARSAIFLPYHNLGLIIIDEEHENTFRQQDPAPRYHARDAAIVLASYFKAKVLLGSATPSMESIFNARVRKK
;
A
#
# COMPACT_ATOMS: atom_id res chain seq x y z
N PHE A 1 20.87 -3.97 -18.37
CA PHE A 1 20.49 -3.64 -19.75
C PHE A 1 21.73 -3.61 -20.61
N LEU A 2 21.55 -3.93 -21.89
CA LEU A 2 22.56 -3.80 -22.93
C LEU A 2 22.20 -2.61 -23.82
N THR A 3 23.19 -1.79 -24.13
CA THR A 3 23.09 -0.67 -25.08
C THR A 3 24.08 -0.88 -26.22
N LEU A 4 23.68 -0.55 -27.45
CA LEU A 4 24.63 -0.41 -28.54
C LEU A 4 25.61 0.72 -28.25
N SER A 5 26.88 0.52 -28.57
CA SER A 5 27.87 1.59 -28.54
C SER A 5 27.48 2.69 -29.52
N ASP A 6 27.70 3.95 -29.13
CA ASP A 6 27.41 5.14 -29.95
C ASP A 6 28.23 5.20 -31.26
N PHE A 7 29.11 4.22 -31.48
CA PHE A 7 29.93 4.06 -32.69
C PHE A 7 29.11 3.76 -33.96
N PHE A 8 27.94 3.10 -33.86
CA PHE A 8 27.18 2.62 -35.04
C PHE A 8 25.78 3.23 -35.20
N THR A 9 25.17 3.83 -34.17
CA THR A 9 23.80 4.37 -34.25
C THR A 9 23.59 5.58 -33.36
N LYS A 10 23.02 6.67 -33.89
CA LYS A 10 22.43 7.77 -33.10
C LYS A 10 21.07 7.32 -32.53
N GLY A 11 21.10 6.43 -31.55
CA GLY A 11 19.88 5.91 -30.90
C GLY A 11 20.20 5.07 -29.68
N LYS A 12 19.65 5.46 -28.52
CA LYS A 12 19.83 4.74 -27.25
C LYS A 12 18.83 3.58 -27.15
N VAL A 13 19.01 2.53 -27.96
CA VAL A 13 18.22 1.30 -27.81
C VAL A 13 18.74 0.51 -26.61
N GLN A 14 17.90 0.39 -25.58
CA GLN A 14 18.16 -0.39 -24.36
C GLN A 14 17.35 -1.67 -24.36
N ILE A 15 18.01 -2.82 -24.15
CA ILE A 15 17.32 -4.12 -24.08
C ILE A 15 17.73 -4.87 -22.81
N LYS A 16 16.80 -5.62 -22.20
CA LYS A 16 17.12 -6.50 -21.08
C LYS A 16 18.00 -7.66 -21.57
N LYS A 17 19.09 -7.94 -20.86
CA LYS A 17 20.03 -9.04 -21.19
C LYS A 17 19.32 -10.40 -21.21
N SER A 18 18.40 -10.62 -20.27
CA SER A 18 17.57 -11.83 -20.18
C SER A 18 16.67 -12.00 -21.41
N GLU A 19 16.05 -10.94 -21.89
CA GLU A 19 15.18 -10.95 -23.06
C GLU A 19 15.95 -11.26 -24.36
N LEU A 20 17.19 -10.77 -24.44
CA LEU A 20 18.08 -11.02 -25.58
C LEU A 20 18.63 -12.46 -25.57
N LEU A 21 18.84 -13.04 -24.38
CA LEU A 21 19.22 -14.45 -24.20
C LEU A 21 18.05 -15.41 -24.50
N ALA A 22 16.81 -15.02 -24.13
CA ALA A 22 15.60 -15.81 -24.39
C ALA A 22 15.33 -16.00 -25.90
N LYS A 23 15.78 -15.06 -26.75
CA LYS A 23 15.69 -15.15 -28.22
C LYS A 23 16.78 -16.03 -28.86
N LYS A 24 17.20 -17.11 -28.19
CA LYS A 24 18.19 -18.10 -28.67
C LYS A 24 19.57 -17.53 -29.07
N LYS A 25 20.11 -16.56 -28.32
CA LYS A 25 21.48 -16.08 -28.53
C LYS A 25 22.46 -16.64 -27.51
N SER A 26 23.65 -17.05 -27.95
CA SER A 26 24.64 -17.67 -27.05
C SER A 26 25.21 -16.66 -26.04
N PRO A 27 25.38 -17.04 -24.76
CA PRO A 27 26.03 -16.21 -23.75
C PRO A 27 27.47 -15.81 -24.13
N ALA A 28 28.17 -16.67 -24.88
CA ALA A 28 29.53 -16.42 -25.34
C ALA A 28 29.59 -15.28 -26.38
N SER A 29 28.64 -15.25 -27.31
CA SER A 29 28.53 -14.18 -28.32
C SER A 29 28.25 -12.83 -27.67
N LEU A 30 27.41 -12.80 -26.64
CA LEU A 30 27.13 -11.60 -25.85
C LEU A 30 28.37 -11.08 -25.12
N LYS A 31 29.14 -11.96 -24.45
CA LYS A 31 30.40 -11.57 -23.81
C LYS A 31 31.42 -11.04 -24.81
N LEU A 32 31.51 -11.65 -26.00
CA LEU A 32 32.42 -11.19 -27.06
C LEU A 32 32.06 -9.79 -27.57
N LEU A 33 30.77 -9.52 -27.78
CA LEU A 33 30.29 -8.21 -28.22
C LEU A 33 30.50 -7.12 -27.17
N ILE A 34 30.39 -7.46 -25.87
CA ILE A 34 30.72 -6.55 -24.77
C ILE A 34 32.24 -6.29 -24.74
N LYS A 35 33.06 -7.34 -24.84
CA LYS A 35 34.54 -7.24 -24.84
C LYS A 35 35.06 -6.42 -26.03
N ARG A 36 34.42 -6.53 -27.19
CA ARG A 36 34.74 -5.74 -28.40
C ARG A 36 34.20 -4.31 -28.38
N GLY A 37 33.55 -3.89 -27.29
CA GLY A 37 33.02 -2.54 -27.14
C GLY A 37 31.80 -2.23 -28.01
N ILE A 38 31.19 -3.23 -28.66
CA ILE A 38 29.99 -3.08 -29.51
C ILE A 38 28.73 -2.97 -28.65
N LEU A 39 28.71 -3.67 -27.51
CA LEU A 39 27.65 -3.58 -26.50
C LEU A 39 28.22 -3.07 -25.18
N THR A 40 27.48 -2.21 -24.51
CA THR A 40 27.79 -1.76 -23.14
C THR A 40 26.76 -2.35 -22.18
N GLU A 41 27.23 -2.97 -21.10
CA GLU A 41 26.38 -3.50 -20.04
C GLU A 41 26.25 -2.46 -18.92
N LYS A 42 25.01 -2.02 -18.66
CA LYS A 42 24.68 -1.18 -17.51
C LYS A 42 23.73 -1.90 -16.59
N LYS A 43 24.05 -1.93 -15.29
CA LYS A 43 23.09 -2.30 -14.25
C LYS A 43 22.14 -1.13 -14.07
N VAL A 44 20.84 -1.36 -14.27
CA VAL A 44 19.78 -0.36 -14.09
C VAL A 44 18.76 -0.98 -13.15
N ASN A 45 18.36 -0.24 -12.12
CA ASN A 45 17.25 -0.63 -11.26
C ASN A 45 15.95 -0.49 -12.06
N VAL A 46 15.23 -1.58 -12.25
CA VAL A 46 13.91 -1.58 -12.89
C VAL A 46 12.89 -1.75 -11.80
N SER A 47 11.93 -0.83 -11.71
CA SER A 47 10.73 -1.05 -10.91
C SER A 47 9.92 -2.17 -11.57
N HIS A 48 9.59 -3.21 -10.82
CA HIS A 48 8.75 -4.32 -11.25
C HIS A 48 7.25 -3.97 -11.18
N LEU A 49 6.92 -2.82 -10.60
CA LEU A 49 5.55 -2.32 -10.47
C LEU A 49 5.03 -1.82 -11.82
N SER A 50 3.83 -2.23 -12.19
CA SER A 50 3.15 -1.75 -13.39
C SER A 50 2.62 -0.32 -13.17
N ASP A 51 3.26 0.64 -13.84
CA ASP A 51 2.85 2.06 -13.84
C ASP A 51 1.66 2.34 -14.80
N ASN A 52 0.95 1.30 -15.26
CA ASN A 52 -0.12 1.38 -16.26
C ASN A 52 -1.45 1.89 -15.68
N ILE A 53 -1.42 3.00 -14.94
CA ILE A 53 -2.64 3.70 -14.54
C ILE A 53 -2.50 5.11 -15.09
N PRO A 54 -3.44 5.54 -15.97
CA PRO A 54 -3.41 6.88 -16.53
C PRO A 54 -3.29 7.89 -15.39
N SER A 55 -2.48 8.92 -15.59
CA SER A 55 -2.43 10.10 -14.72
C SER A 55 -3.75 10.88 -14.82
N ILE A 56 -4.82 10.28 -14.31
CA ILE A 56 -6.08 10.96 -14.05
C ILE A 56 -5.77 11.94 -12.92
N GLY A 57 -6.06 13.22 -13.15
CA GLY A 57 -5.82 14.29 -12.17
C GLY A 57 -6.36 13.90 -10.79
N ILE A 58 -5.63 14.32 -9.75
CA ILE A 58 -6.00 14.03 -8.37
C ILE A 58 -7.35 14.71 -8.07
N ILE A 59 -8.34 13.92 -7.68
CA ILE A 59 -9.69 14.42 -7.35
C ILE A 59 -9.73 14.68 -5.85
N PRO A 60 -10.19 15.86 -5.38
CA PRO A 60 -10.40 16.08 -3.95
C PRO A 60 -11.45 15.10 -3.39
N PRO A 61 -11.44 14.81 -2.08
CA PRO A 61 -12.51 14.02 -1.48
C PRO A 61 -13.88 14.66 -1.71
N TYR A 62 -14.91 13.83 -1.84
CA TYR A 62 -16.27 14.34 -1.96
C TYR A 62 -16.72 14.91 -0.61
N PRO A 63 -17.63 15.91 -0.61
CA PRO A 63 -18.19 16.42 0.64
C PRO A 63 -18.91 15.30 1.39
N LEU A 64 -18.65 15.21 2.70
CA LEU A 64 -19.32 14.25 3.57
C LEU A 64 -20.79 14.64 3.75
N SER A 65 -21.68 13.64 3.81
CA SER A 65 -23.07 13.87 4.21
C SER A 65 -23.15 14.36 5.67
N PRO A 66 -24.28 14.90 6.14
CA PRO A 66 -24.43 15.33 7.54
C PRO A 66 -24.13 14.21 8.55
N VAL A 67 -24.59 12.98 8.26
CA VAL A 67 -24.35 11.81 9.11
C VAL A 67 -22.87 11.41 9.09
N GLN A 68 -22.24 11.43 7.92
CA GLN A 68 -20.81 11.12 7.79
C GLN A 68 -19.93 12.19 8.45
N THR A 69 -20.34 13.46 8.37
CA THR A 69 -19.65 14.58 9.03
C THR A 69 -19.69 14.42 10.54
N LYS A 70 -20.87 14.08 11.09
CA LYS A 70 -21.01 13.77 12.52
C LYS A 70 -20.11 12.61 12.94
N ALA A 71 -20.15 11.49 12.20
CA ALA A 71 -19.30 10.32 12.48
C ALA A 71 -17.80 10.66 12.39
N TYR A 72 -17.39 11.47 11.42
CA TYR A 72 -16.02 11.95 11.27
C TYR A 72 -15.57 12.78 12.47
N GLN A 73 -16.40 13.72 12.94
CA GLN A 73 -16.13 14.53 14.12
C GLN A 73 -16.05 13.69 15.41
N GLU A 74 -16.93 12.69 15.55
CA GLU A 74 -16.88 11.74 16.67
C GLU A 74 -15.59 10.93 16.64
N ILE A 75 -15.15 10.44 15.48
CA ILE A 75 -13.86 9.76 15.31
C ILE A 75 -12.70 10.68 15.72
N GLN A 76 -12.70 11.93 15.27
CA GLN A 76 -11.66 12.89 15.64
C GLN A 76 -11.63 13.16 17.15
N THR A 77 -12.80 13.25 17.79
CA THR A 77 -12.94 13.38 19.24
C THR A 77 -12.39 12.15 19.96
N VAL A 78 -12.73 10.94 19.51
CA VAL A 78 -12.15 9.71 20.08
C VAL A 78 -10.64 9.68 19.87
N PHE A 79 -10.13 10.14 18.74
CA PHE A 79 -8.70 10.20 18.47
C PHE A 79 -7.93 11.26 19.27
N SER A 80 -8.59 12.23 19.91
CA SER A 80 -7.90 13.14 20.84
C SER A 80 -7.61 12.46 22.18
N GLU A 81 -8.50 11.55 22.61
CA GLU A 81 -8.39 10.86 23.91
C GLU A 81 -7.76 9.46 23.81
N LYS A 82 -8.00 8.77 22.70
CA LYS A 82 -7.67 7.36 22.48
C LYS A 82 -6.98 7.16 21.15
N ASN A 83 -6.40 5.97 20.97
CA ASN A 83 -5.75 5.60 19.72
C ASN A 83 -6.64 4.74 18.82
N ILE A 84 -7.72 4.16 19.34
CA ILE A 84 -8.54 3.18 18.61
C ILE A 84 -9.99 3.68 18.58
N ALA A 85 -10.60 3.66 17.40
CA ALA A 85 -12.01 3.97 17.17
C ALA A 85 -12.68 2.87 16.35
N LEU A 86 -13.94 2.59 16.64
CA LEU A 86 -14.79 1.67 15.88
C LEU A 86 -15.83 2.48 15.09
N LEU A 87 -15.76 2.42 13.76
CA LEU A 87 -16.79 2.94 12.86
C LEU A 87 -17.75 1.81 12.48
N HIS A 88 -18.89 1.78 13.15
CA HIS A 88 -19.99 0.89 12.82
C HIS A 88 -20.95 1.58 11.84
N GLY A 89 -21.07 1.03 10.64
CA GLY A 89 -21.99 1.53 9.64
C GLY A 89 -22.36 0.47 8.61
N VAL A 90 -23.65 0.34 8.32
CA VAL A 90 -24.20 -0.63 7.37
C VAL A 90 -23.50 -0.56 6.00
N THR A 91 -23.53 -1.65 5.23
CA THR A 91 -22.99 -1.68 3.88
C THR A 91 -23.60 -0.55 3.04
N SER A 92 -22.80 0.04 2.15
CA SER A 92 -23.23 1.19 1.31
C SER A 92 -23.54 2.50 2.04
N SER A 93 -23.29 2.61 3.36
CA SER A 93 -23.37 3.88 4.11
C SER A 93 -22.25 4.89 3.78
N GLY A 94 -21.28 4.50 2.95
CA GLY A 94 -20.19 5.36 2.51
C GLY A 94 -19.03 5.50 3.51
N LYS A 95 -18.77 4.48 4.36
CA LYS A 95 -17.60 4.44 5.26
C LYS A 95 -16.28 4.81 4.55
N THR A 96 -16.13 4.37 3.29
CA THR A 96 -14.96 4.67 2.46
C THR A 96 -14.69 6.17 2.30
N GLU A 97 -15.72 7.01 2.27
CA GLU A 97 -15.50 8.46 2.13
C GLU A 97 -14.89 9.04 3.41
N ILE A 98 -15.37 8.60 4.58
CA ILE A 98 -14.75 8.94 5.88
C ILE A 98 -13.29 8.49 5.91
N TYR A 99 -12.98 7.30 5.40
CA TYR A 99 -11.60 6.82 5.31
C TYR A 99 -10.74 7.76 4.44
N ILE A 100 -11.23 8.18 3.27
CA ILE A 100 -10.51 9.10 2.37
C ILE A 100 -10.19 10.42 3.08
N HIS A 101 -11.15 10.99 3.83
CA HIS A 101 -10.92 12.22 4.61
C HIS A 101 -9.85 12.04 5.70
N LEU A 102 -9.92 10.94 6.46
CA LEU A 102 -8.92 10.62 7.49
C LEU A 102 -7.51 10.37 6.91
N ILE A 103 -7.44 9.71 5.75
CA ILE A 103 -6.19 9.50 5.01
C ILE A 103 -5.62 10.86 4.59
N GLN A 104 -6.45 11.73 4.01
CA GLN A 104 -6.01 13.06 3.58
C GLN A 104 -5.48 13.89 4.75
N GLU A 105 -6.16 13.87 5.91
CA GLU A 105 -5.68 14.56 7.11
C GLU A 105 -4.35 13.98 7.62
N THR A 106 -4.20 12.66 7.58
CA THR A 106 -2.96 11.98 8.00
C THR A 106 -1.79 12.34 7.08
N LEU A 107 -2.02 12.36 5.76
CA LEU A 107 -1.02 12.77 4.77
C LEU A 107 -0.62 14.25 4.91
N LYS A 108 -1.58 15.15 5.23
CA LYS A 108 -1.28 16.57 5.52
C LYS A 108 -0.28 16.72 6.67
N ARG A 109 -0.26 15.78 7.61
CA ARG A 109 0.69 15.71 8.74
C ARG A 109 1.99 14.98 8.38
N LYS A 110 2.23 14.66 7.10
CA LYS A 110 3.39 13.91 6.58
C LYS A 110 3.57 12.54 7.27
N LYS A 111 2.46 11.87 7.57
CA LYS A 111 2.45 10.52 8.15
C LYS A 111 1.91 9.51 7.16
N GLN A 112 2.44 8.29 7.25
CA GLN A 112 2.04 7.17 6.42
C GLN A 112 0.71 6.57 6.89
N VAL A 113 0.01 5.93 5.96
CA VAL A 113 -1.25 5.24 6.20
C VAL A 113 -1.11 3.78 5.79
N LEU A 114 -1.57 2.88 6.65
CA LEU A 114 -1.86 1.50 6.29
C LEU A 114 -3.37 1.31 6.20
N TYR A 115 -3.88 0.92 5.04
CA TYR A 115 -5.28 0.55 4.86
C TYR A 115 -5.34 -0.96 4.57
N LEU A 116 -5.79 -1.71 5.57
CA LEU A 116 -6.05 -3.14 5.54
C LEU A 116 -7.48 -3.45 5.13
N LEU A 117 -7.63 -4.46 4.29
CA LEU A 117 -8.90 -5.06 3.89
C LEU A 117 -8.70 -6.56 3.64
N PRO A 118 -9.78 -7.36 3.65
CA PRO A 118 -9.72 -8.76 3.27
C PRO A 118 -9.05 -8.94 1.90
N GLU A 119 -8.25 -9.99 1.73
CA GLU A 119 -7.49 -10.18 0.48
C GLU A 119 -8.41 -10.29 -0.76
N ILE A 120 -9.59 -10.87 -0.58
CA ILE A 120 -10.63 -10.97 -1.62
C ILE A 120 -11.28 -9.61 -1.94
N ALA A 121 -11.29 -8.69 -0.97
CA ALA A 121 -11.86 -7.36 -1.14
C ALA A 121 -10.89 -6.40 -1.83
N LEU A 122 -9.61 -6.78 -1.99
CA LEU A 122 -8.57 -5.98 -2.64
C LEU A 122 -8.76 -5.93 -4.17
N THR A 123 -9.91 -5.43 -4.58
CA THR A 123 -10.34 -5.34 -5.96
C THR A 123 -9.72 -4.14 -6.66
N TRP A 124 -9.63 -4.23 -7.99
CA TRP A 124 -9.19 -3.12 -8.83
C TRP A 124 -9.98 -1.83 -8.56
N GLN A 125 -11.28 -1.94 -8.26
CA GLN A 125 -12.14 -0.80 -8.00
C GLN A 125 -11.69 0.03 -6.79
N ILE A 126 -11.34 -0.61 -5.66
CA ILE A 126 -10.87 0.09 -4.47
C ILE A 126 -9.48 0.69 -4.71
N ILE A 127 -8.59 -0.05 -5.39
CA ILE A 127 -7.26 0.44 -5.78
C ILE A 127 -7.39 1.70 -6.63
N GLN A 128 -8.22 1.66 -7.67
CA GLN A 128 -8.44 2.81 -8.56
C GLN A 128 -9.08 3.98 -7.82
N ARG A 129 -10.03 3.72 -6.92
CA ARG A 129 -10.65 4.76 -6.11
C ARG A 129 -9.60 5.53 -5.30
N LEU A 130 -8.74 4.84 -4.56
CA LEU A 130 -7.68 5.52 -3.80
C LEU A 130 -6.67 6.21 -4.71
N LYS A 131 -6.27 5.58 -5.81
CA LYS A 131 -5.33 6.20 -6.77
C LYS A 131 -5.90 7.46 -7.43
N ARG A 132 -7.21 7.56 -7.62
CA ARG A 132 -7.86 8.81 -8.08
C ARG A 132 -7.75 9.96 -7.07
N HIS A 133 -7.75 9.66 -5.77
CA HIS A 133 -7.65 10.68 -4.71
C HIS A 133 -6.22 10.99 -4.26
N PHE A 134 -5.28 10.05 -4.43
CA PHE A 134 -3.93 10.16 -3.88
C PHE A 134 -2.80 9.89 -4.87
N GLY A 135 -3.13 9.55 -6.12
CA GLY A 135 -2.19 9.39 -7.21
C GLY A 135 -1.13 8.31 -6.96
N LYS A 136 0.12 8.65 -7.26
CA LYS A 136 1.28 7.74 -7.20
C LYS A 136 1.73 7.39 -5.78
N THR A 137 1.20 8.08 -4.77
CA THR A 137 1.56 7.84 -3.35
C THR A 137 0.95 6.55 -2.79
N VAL A 138 0.02 5.92 -3.52
CA VAL A 138 -0.65 4.67 -3.14
C VAL A 138 0.10 3.45 -3.66
N GLY A 139 0.67 2.69 -2.75
CA GLY A 139 1.17 1.33 -2.98
C GLY A 139 0.10 0.28 -2.67
N VAL A 140 0.18 -0.85 -3.36
CA VAL A 140 -0.65 -2.04 -3.08
C VAL A 140 0.26 -3.15 -2.56
N TYR A 141 -0.16 -3.94 -1.57
CA TYR A 141 0.63 -5.08 -1.07
C TYR A 141 -0.24 -6.28 -0.69
N HIS A 142 0.04 -7.45 -1.28
CA HIS A 142 -0.63 -8.71 -0.97
C HIS A 142 0.27 -9.92 -1.23
N SER A 143 -0.20 -11.11 -0.82
CA SER A 143 0.58 -12.35 -0.84
C SER A 143 1.05 -12.76 -2.25
N LYS A 144 0.22 -12.52 -3.27
CA LYS A 144 0.45 -12.92 -4.67
C LYS A 144 1.57 -12.15 -5.40
N PHE A 145 2.15 -11.11 -4.80
CA PHE A 145 3.31 -10.45 -5.40
C PHE A 145 4.56 -11.32 -5.31
N ASN A 146 5.38 -11.28 -6.36
CA ASN A 146 6.67 -11.94 -6.38
C ASN A 146 7.69 -11.19 -5.51
N ASP A 147 8.81 -11.83 -5.20
CA ASP A 147 9.79 -11.28 -4.25
C ASP A 147 10.41 -9.96 -4.73
N ASN A 148 10.59 -9.79 -6.05
CA ASN A 148 11.13 -8.53 -6.59
C ASN A 148 10.14 -7.38 -6.41
N GLU A 149 8.85 -7.62 -6.67
CA GLU A 149 7.77 -6.64 -6.43
C GLU A 149 7.67 -6.28 -4.94
N LYS A 150 7.75 -7.27 -4.05
CA LYS A 150 7.74 -7.06 -2.61
C LYS A 150 8.92 -6.20 -2.16
N VAL A 151 10.13 -6.46 -2.68
CA VAL A 151 11.34 -5.66 -2.39
C VAL A 151 11.18 -4.22 -2.87
N ASP A 152 10.59 -4.01 -4.05
CA ASP A 152 10.35 -2.65 -4.56
C ASP A 152 9.36 -1.87 -3.69
N ILE A 153 8.26 -2.51 -3.27
CA ILE A 153 7.28 -1.90 -2.36
C ILE A 153 7.94 -1.60 -1.01
N TRP A 154 8.68 -2.56 -0.46
CA TRP A 154 9.40 -2.43 0.81
C TRP A 154 10.32 -1.20 0.81
N LYS A 155 11.13 -1.03 -0.25
CA LYS A 155 12.01 0.14 -0.41
C LYS A 155 11.23 1.46 -0.53
N LYS A 156 10.12 1.47 -1.27
CA LYS A 156 9.28 2.67 -1.44
C LYS A 156 8.55 3.07 -0.15
N VAL A 157 8.23 2.12 0.72
CA VAL A 157 7.62 2.40 2.04
C VAL A 157 8.66 2.93 3.02
N MET A 158 9.88 2.39 3.00
CA MET A 158 10.95 2.77 3.92
C MET A 158 11.50 4.18 3.66
N SER A 159 11.43 4.67 2.42
CA SER A 159 12.06 5.93 1.99
C SER A 159 11.03 7.02 1.69
N PRO A 160 10.36 7.62 2.71
CA PRO A 160 9.26 8.55 2.52
C PRO A 160 9.63 9.84 1.77
N ASP A 161 10.89 10.25 1.82
CA ASP A 161 11.36 11.51 1.21
C ASP A 161 11.74 11.38 -0.27
N SER A 162 11.56 10.21 -0.88
CA SER A 162 11.75 10.04 -2.31
C SER A 162 10.50 10.47 -3.10
N ASP A 163 10.70 11.10 -4.27
CA ASP A 163 9.62 11.54 -5.20
C ASP A 163 8.65 10.42 -5.64
N ASN A 164 8.95 9.17 -5.30
CA ASN A 164 8.16 7.99 -5.67
C ASN A 164 7.89 7.07 -4.47
N SER A 165 7.85 7.62 -3.26
CA SER A 165 7.58 6.89 -2.03
C SER A 165 6.09 6.56 -1.87
N PHE A 166 5.82 5.43 -1.24
CA PHE A 166 4.45 5.06 -0.88
C PHE A 166 4.13 5.59 0.50
N GLN A 167 3.22 6.57 0.53
CA GLN A 167 2.68 7.14 1.75
C GLN A 167 1.43 6.41 2.22
N ILE A 168 0.69 5.79 1.29
CA ILE A 168 -0.46 4.95 1.58
C ILE A 168 -0.15 3.55 1.11
N ILE A 169 -0.28 2.55 1.98
CA ILE A 169 -0.29 1.15 1.60
C ILE A 169 -1.70 0.61 1.75
N LEU A 170 -2.29 0.24 0.60
CA LEU A 170 -3.49 -0.56 0.54
C LEU A 170 -3.09 -2.04 0.50
N GLY A 171 -3.47 -2.84 1.47
CA GLY A 171 -2.98 -4.21 1.50
C GLY A 171 -3.82 -5.20 2.29
N ALA A 172 -3.47 -6.46 2.12
CA ALA A 172 -4.00 -7.55 2.93
C ALA A 172 -3.24 -7.67 4.26
N ARG A 173 -3.60 -8.68 5.05
CA ARG A 173 -3.01 -9.01 6.36
C ARG A 173 -1.48 -9.01 6.47
N SER A 174 -0.73 -9.27 5.40
CA SER A 174 0.74 -9.30 5.42
C SER A 174 1.37 -7.90 5.31
N ALA A 175 0.61 -6.89 4.92
CA ALA A 175 1.09 -5.51 4.80
C ALA A 175 1.52 -4.91 6.15
N ILE A 176 1.00 -5.45 7.27
CA ILE A 176 1.39 -5.01 8.63
C ILE A 176 2.89 -5.10 8.90
N PHE A 177 3.62 -5.96 8.17
CA PHE A 177 5.05 -6.20 8.36
C PHE A 177 5.94 -5.33 7.47
N LEU A 178 5.36 -4.40 6.71
CA LEU A 178 6.14 -3.45 5.92
C LEU A 178 6.91 -2.46 6.82
N PRO A 179 8.06 -1.94 6.36
CA PRO A 179 8.96 -1.12 7.16
C PRO A 179 8.49 0.33 7.22
N TYR A 180 7.37 0.59 7.87
CA TYR A 180 6.86 1.95 8.00
C TYR A 180 7.86 2.84 8.74
N HIS A 181 8.09 4.04 8.23
CA HIS A 181 8.98 5.03 8.83
C HIS A 181 8.22 5.94 9.81
N ASN A 182 7.03 6.41 9.43
CA ASN A 182 6.23 7.36 10.22
C ASN A 182 4.74 7.07 10.09
N LEU A 183 4.30 5.89 10.54
CA LEU A 183 2.90 5.46 10.48
C LEU A 183 2.02 6.36 11.38
N GLY A 184 0.98 6.96 10.81
CA GLY A 184 0.06 7.84 11.52
C GLY A 184 -1.35 7.28 11.67
N LEU A 185 -1.77 6.43 10.73
CA LEU A 185 -3.12 5.87 10.71
C LEU A 185 -3.07 4.45 10.16
N ILE A 186 -3.81 3.56 10.82
CA ILE A 186 -4.16 2.24 10.32
C ILE A 186 -5.68 2.16 10.20
N ILE A 187 -6.18 1.79 9.03
CA ILE A 187 -7.60 1.52 8.79
C ILE A 187 -7.73 0.03 8.56
N ILE A 188 -8.66 -0.61 9.24
CA ILE A 188 -9.00 -2.03 9.06
C ILE A 188 -10.46 -2.10 8.65
N ASP A 189 -10.71 -2.27 7.36
CA ASP A 189 -12.07 -2.41 6.84
C ASP A 189 -12.52 -3.87 6.87
N GLU A 190 -13.81 -4.06 7.10
CA GLU A 190 -14.42 -5.35 7.44
C GLU A 190 -13.68 -6.11 8.54
N GLU A 191 -13.43 -5.44 9.67
CA GLU A 191 -12.58 -5.97 10.76
C GLU A 191 -12.98 -7.35 11.29
N HIS A 192 -14.27 -7.72 11.19
CA HIS A 192 -14.82 -9.00 11.64
C HIS A 192 -14.39 -10.19 10.77
N GLU A 193 -13.79 -9.93 9.61
CA GLU A 193 -13.45 -10.96 8.64
C GLU A 193 -12.37 -11.91 9.15
N ASN A 194 -12.68 -13.22 9.13
CA ASN A 194 -11.78 -14.27 9.58
C ASN A 194 -10.48 -14.33 8.76
N THR A 195 -10.48 -13.79 7.54
CA THR A 195 -9.29 -13.72 6.68
C THR A 195 -8.14 -12.90 7.28
N PHE A 196 -8.40 -12.09 8.32
CA PHE A 196 -7.34 -11.43 9.09
C PHE A 196 -6.55 -12.38 9.99
N ARG A 197 -7.03 -13.61 10.24
CA ARG A 197 -6.32 -14.61 11.04
C ARG A 197 -5.44 -15.52 10.15
N GLN A 198 -4.13 -15.45 10.34
CA GLN A 198 -3.17 -16.42 9.79
C GLN A 198 -3.25 -17.72 10.61
N GLN A 199 -3.59 -18.83 9.95
CA GLN A 199 -3.59 -20.17 10.56
C GLN A 199 -2.35 -20.96 10.13
N ASP A 200 -2.19 -21.20 8.83
CA ASP A 200 -1.05 -21.93 8.28
C ASP A 200 -0.57 -21.30 6.96
N PRO A 201 0.75 -21.28 6.71
CA PRO A 201 1.82 -21.74 7.60
C PRO A 201 2.00 -20.82 8.82
N ALA A 202 2.74 -21.31 9.83
CA ALA A 202 3.20 -20.50 10.95
C ALA A 202 4.07 -19.33 10.44
N PRO A 203 4.14 -18.19 11.16
CA PRO A 203 3.53 -17.93 12.47
C PRO A 203 2.03 -17.62 12.42
N ARG A 204 1.30 -18.05 13.46
CA ARG A 204 -0.13 -17.75 13.63
C ARG A 204 -0.31 -16.38 14.28
N TYR A 205 -1.08 -15.50 13.64
CA TYR A 205 -1.36 -14.17 14.16
C TYR A 205 -2.71 -13.66 13.66
N HIS A 206 -3.28 -12.70 14.39
CA HIS A 206 -4.45 -11.94 13.96
C HIS A 206 -4.00 -10.55 13.52
N ALA A 207 -4.22 -10.19 12.25
CA ALA A 207 -3.73 -8.93 11.69
C ALA A 207 -4.32 -7.69 12.37
N ARG A 208 -5.60 -7.73 12.77
CA ARG A 208 -6.23 -6.68 13.61
C ARG A 208 -5.45 -6.40 14.88
N ASP A 209 -5.16 -7.45 15.65
CA ASP A 209 -4.49 -7.30 16.95
C ASP A 209 -3.03 -6.88 16.75
N ALA A 210 -2.35 -7.44 15.75
CA ALA A 210 -1.01 -7.04 15.36
C ALA A 210 -0.96 -5.58 14.88
N ALA A 211 -1.98 -5.10 14.18
CA ALA A 211 -2.10 -3.70 13.77
C ALA A 211 -2.30 -2.77 14.97
N ILE A 212 -3.05 -3.17 15.99
CA ILE A 212 -3.18 -2.41 17.24
C ILE A 212 -1.82 -2.30 17.94
N VAL A 213 -1.07 -3.39 18.03
CA VAL A 213 0.30 -3.39 18.59
C VAL A 213 1.23 -2.50 17.77
N LEU A 214 1.23 -2.64 16.45
CA LEU A 214 2.01 -1.81 15.52
C LEU A 214 1.68 -0.32 15.70
N ALA A 215 0.41 0.03 15.80
CA ALA A 215 -0.01 1.40 16.02
C ALA A 215 0.48 1.96 17.35
N SER A 216 0.52 1.14 18.42
CA SER A 216 1.06 1.57 19.71
C SER A 216 2.55 1.95 19.60
N TYR A 217 3.34 1.19 18.83
CA TYR A 217 4.76 1.45 18.61
C TYR A 217 4.99 2.79 17.88
N PHE A 218 4.18 3.08 16.87
CA PHE A 218 4.26 4.33 16.09
C PHE A 218 3.48 5.51 16.69
N LYS A 219 2.75 5.30 17.79
CA LYS A 219 1.75 6.26 18.31
C LYS A 219 0.74 6.67 17.22
N ALA A 220 0.38 5.71 16.38
CA ALA A 220 -0.59 5.86 15.30
C ALA A 220 -2.03 5.67 15.81
N LYS A 221 -3.00 6.15 15.02
CA LYS A 221 -4.41 5.89 15.24
C LYS A 221 -4.86 4.63 14.50
N VAL A 222 -5.85 3.93 15.03
CA VAL A 222 -6.46 2.73 14.44
C VAL A 222 -7.94 2.96 14.28
N LEU A 223 -8.44 2.86 13.05
CA LEU A 223 -9.87 2.83 12.76
C LEU A 223 -10.28 1.40 12.39
N LEU A 224 -11.15 0.82 13.19
CA LEU A 224 -11.82 -0.43 12.88
C LEU A 224 -13.13 -0.10 12.17
N GLY A 225 -13.29 -0.54 10.92
CA GLY A 225 -14.47 -0.29 10.12
C GLY A 225 -15.24 -1.58 9.90
N SER A 226 -16.55 -1.58 10.17
CA SER A 226 -17.39 -2.72 9.80
C SER A 226 -18.88 -2.41 9.76
N ALA A 227 -19.60 -3.12 8.90
CA ALA A 227 -21.06 -3.21 8.96
C ALA A 227 -21.57 -4.18 10.03
N THR A 228 -20.77 -5.18 10.38
CA THR A 228 -21.09 -6.25 11.34
C THR A 228 -19.89 -6.45 12.28
N PRO A 229 -19.64 -5.51 13.21
CA PRO A 229 -18.47 -5.59 14.08
C PRO A 229 -18.45 -6.86 14.92
N SER A 230 -17.26 -7.39 15.15
CA SER A 230 -17.04 -8.52 16.06
C SER A 230 -17.44 -8.16 17.50
N MET A 231 -17.82 -9.19 18.26
CA MET A 231 -18.22 -9.03 19.66
C MET A 231 -17.10 -8.41 20.50
N GLU A 232 -15.85 -8.79 20.23
CA GLU A 232 -14.67 -8.24 20.87
C GLU A 232 -14.53 -6.74 20.60
N SER A 233 -14.69 -6.30 19.35
CA SER A 233 -14.63 -4.89 18.97
C SER A 233 -15.74 -4.07 19.63
N ILE A 234 -16.99 -4.57 19.65
CA ILE A 234 -18.11 -3.91 20.33
C ILE A 234 -17.85 -3.81 21.82
N PHE A 235 -17.41 -4.91 22.44
CA PHE A 235 -17.11 -4.94 23.87
C PHE A 235 -16.01 -3.95 24.23
N ASN A 236 -14.89 -3.94 23.50
CA ASN A 236 -13.78 -3.02 23.75
C ASN A 236 -14.18 -1.55 23.55
N ALA A 237 -15.00 -1.26 22.53
CA ALA A 237 -15.54 0.08 22.30
C ALA A 237 -16.42 0.56 23.47
N ARG A 238 -17.28 -0.33 24.01
CA ARG A 238 -18.18 -0.02 25.14
C ARG A 238 -17.46 0.09 26.48
N VAL A 239 -16.58 -0.86 26.79
CA VAL A 239 -15.89 -0.96 28.08
C VAL A 239 -14.80 0.12 28.23
N ARG A 240 -14.54 0.90 27.18
CA ARG A 240 -13.61 2.04 27.19
C ARG A 240 -12.20 1.67 27.66
N LYS A 241 -11.75 0.42 27.46
CA LYS A 241 -10.35 0.05 27.72
C LYS A 241 -9.43 0.98 26.92
N LYS A 242 -8.40 1.51 27.60
CA LYS A 242 -7.40 2.42 27.03
C LYS A 242 -6.51 1.70 26.04
#